data_AF-K2E185-F1
#
_entry.id   AF-K2E185-F1
#
_cell.length_a   1.000
_cell.length_b   1.000
_cell.length_c   1.000
_cell.angle_alpha   90.00
_cell.angle_beta   90.00
_cell.angle_gamma   90.00
#
_symmetry.space_group_name_H-M   'P 1'
#
loop_
_entity.id
_entity.type
_entity.pdbx_description
1 polymer ?
#
loop_
_entity_poly.entity_id
_entity_poly.type
_entity_poly.pdbx_seq_one_letter_code
_entity_poly.pdbx_strand_id
1 'polypeptide(L)' 'MQSEVYLIDGSAYIYRAYHAITPLTTSHGLPTHAVYGFFNILRRILREKNPLYLA' A
#
# COMPACT_ATOMS: atom_id res chain seq x y z
N MET A 1 25.77 11.85 -5.98
CA MET A 1 24.30 11.73 -6.03
C MET A 1 23.85 11.30 -4.65
N GLN A 2 22.88 11.99 -4.06
CA GLN A 2 22.37 11.65 -2.73
C GLN A 2 21.31 10.56 -2.87
N SER A 3 21.51 9.44 -2.19
CA SER A 3 20.59 8.30 -2.22
C SER A 3 19.39 8.59 -1.30
N GLU A 4 18.18 8.61 -1.87
CA GLU A 4 16.95 8.77 -1.09
C GLU A 4 16.40 7.41 -0.64
N VAL A 5 15.92 7.35 0.60
CA VAL A 5 15.23 6.19 1.16
C VAL A 5 13.79 6.57 1.45
N TYR A 6 12.86 5.78 0.93
CA TYR A 6 11.44 5.94 1.21
C TYR A 6 11.04 5.00 2.34
N LEU A 7 10.61 5.58 3.46
CA LEU A 7 10.15 4.84 4.64
C LEU A 7 8.62 4.77 4.64
N ILE A 8 8.07 3.57 4.62
CA ILE A 8 6.61 3.35 4.59
C ILE A 8 6.13 2.84 5.95
N ASP A 9 5.24 3.60 6.59
CA ASP A 9 4.48 3.09 7.75
C ASP A 9 3.38 2.13 7.29
N GLY A 10 3.72 0.84 7.21
CA GLY A 10 2.79 -0.20 6.76
C GLY A 10 1.48 -0.22 7.55
N SER A 11 1.56 -0.13 8.87
CA SER A 11 0.39 -0.20 9.76
C SER A 11 -0.58 0.96 9.52
N ALA A 12 -0.06 2.19 9.44
CA ALA A 12 -0.90 3.36 9.18
C ALA A 12 -1.58 3.30 7.80
N TYR A 13 -0.85 2.87 6.76
CA TYR A 13 -1.43 2.78 5.42
C TYR A 13 -2.42 1.61 5.27
N ILE A 14 -2.18 0.47 5.94
CA ILE A 14 -3.15 -0.64 5.98
C ILE A 14 -4.43 -0.20 6.70
N TYR A 15 -4.32 0.48 7.84
CA TYR A 15 -5.49 1.01 8.56
C TYR A 15 -6.30 1.98 7.69
N ARG A 16 -5.63 2.92 7.02
CA ARG A 16 -6.28 3.85 6.09
C ARG A 16 -6.95 3.12 4.93
N ALA A 17 -6.29 2.11 4.35
CA ALA A 17 -6.85 1.32 3.27
C ALA A 17 -8.09 0.52 3.70
N TYR A 18 -8.07 -0.05 4.91
CA TYR A 18 -9.20 -0.78 5.49
C TYR A 18 -10.46 0.08 5.57
N HIS A 19 -10.33 1.34 6.05
CA HIS A 19 -11.48 2.23 6.21
C HIS A 19 -11.88 3.00 4.94
N ALA A 20 -11.01 3.10 3.94
CA ALA A 20 -11.27 3.90 2.73
C ALA A 20 -11.86 3.10 1.56
N ILE A 21 -11.69 1.78 1.54
CA ILE A 21 -12.09 0.93 0.40
C ILE A 21 -13.32 0.11 0.76
N THR A 22 -14.30 0.08 -0.15
CA THR A 22 -15.48 -0.79 -0.05
C THR A 22 -15.07 -2.24 0.21
N PRO A 23 -15.78 -3.00 1.05
CA PRO A 23 -15.44 -4.39 1.34
C PRO A 23 -15.27 -5.24 0.07
N LEU A 24 -14.08 -5.82 -0.07
CA LEU A 24 -13.72 -6.80 -1.09
C LEU A 24 -13.42 -8.11 -0.38
N THR A 25 -13.86 -9.21 -0.98
CA THR A 25 -13.61 -10.58 -0.50
C THR A 25 -13.19 -11.49 -1.65
N THR A 26 -12.47 -12.56 -1.31
CA THR A 26 -12.20 -13.66 -2.25
C THR A 26 -13.46 -14.49 -2.51
N SER A 27 -13.40 -15.43 -3.45
CA SER A 27 -14.46 -16.43 -3.68
C SER A 27 -14.81 -17.26 -2.44
N HIS A 28 -13.89 -17.35 -1.47
CA HIS A 28 -14.08 -18.05 -0.20
C HIS A 28 -14.52 -17.11 0.94
N GLY A 29 -14.85 -15.85 0.65
CA GLY A 29 -15.32 -14.87 1.64
C GLY A 29 -14.23 -14.18 2.45
N LEU A 30 -12.95 -14.51 2.26
CA LEU A 30 -11.84 -13.85 2.98
C LEU A 30 -11.73 -12.37 2.58
N PRO A 31 -11.76 -11.39 3.51
CA PRO A 31 -11.61 -9.97 3.19
C PRO A 31 -10.22 -9.61 2.64
N THR A 32 -10.18 -8.79 1.60
CA THR A 32 -8.93 -8.40 0.90
C THR A 32 -8.77 -6.91 0.66
N HIS A 33 -9.80 -6.09 0.91
CA HIS A 33 -9.83 -4.66 0.58
C HIS A 33 -8.67 -3.84 1.19
N ALA A 34 -8.27 -4.11 2.43
CA ALA A 34 -7.15 -3.42 3.06
C ALA A 34 -5.81 -3.71 2.35
N VAL A 35 -5.56 -4.98 2.03
CA VAL A 35 -4.35 -5.40 1.28
C VAL A 35 -4.36 -4.81 -0.12
N TYR A 36 -5.51 -4.86 -0.81
CA TYR A 36 -5.68 -4.27 -2.13
C TYR A 36 -5.40 -2.76 -2.14
N GLY A 37 -5.93 -2.04 -1.15
CA GLY A 37 -5.71 -0.60 -1.02
C GLY A 37 -4.27 -0.23 -0.70
N PHE A 38 -3.68 -0.91 0.27
CA PHE A 38 -2.29 -0.73 0.63
C PHE A 38 -1.38 -0.96 -0.58
N PHE A 39 -1.59 -2.06 -1.31
CA PHE A 39 -0.80 -2.37 -2.49
C PHE A 39 -0.95 -1.32 -3.60
N ASN A 40 -2.14 -0.78 -3.82
CA ASN A 40 -2.34 0.30 -4.80
C ASN A 40 -1.59 1.58 -4.44
N ILE A 41 -1.55 1.93 -3.15
CA ILE A 41 -0.77 3.08 -2.67
C ILE A 41 0.72 2.83 -2.90
N LEU A 42 1.23 1.66 -2.52
CA LEU A 42 2.62 1.28 -2.73
C LEU A 42 2.99 1.32 -4.23
N ARG A 43 2.16 0.71 -5.09
CA ARG A 43 2.37 0.69 -6.53
C ARG A 43 2.41 2.10 -7.11
N ARG A 44 1.62 3.04 -6.57
CA ARG A 44 1.64 4.45 -6.99
C ARG A 44 2.96 5.12 -6.61
N ILE A 45 3.44 4.94 -5.38
CA ILE A 45 4.72 5.49 -4.92
C ILE A 45 5.86 4.99 -5.80
N LEU A 46 5.93 3.67 -6.06
CA LEU A 46 6.98 3.09 -6.90
C LEU A 46 7.00 3.69 -8.31
N ARG A 47 5.82 3.92 -8.92
CA ARG A 47 5.73 4.51 -10.27
C ARG A 47 6.05 6.00 -10.30
N GLU A 48 5.55 6.77 -9.34
CA GLU A 48 5.66 8.23 -9.37
C GLU A 48 6.99 8.74 -8.82
N LYS A 49 7.60 8.00 -7.89
CA LYS A 49 8.82 8.41 -7.18
C LYS A 49 10.07 7.66 -7.60
N ASN A 50 9.92 6.49 -8.24
CA ASN A 50 11.01 5.63 -8.67
C ASN A 50 12.14 5.51 -7.63
N PRO A 51 11.81 5.12 -6.39
CA PRO A 51 12.76 5.18 -5.28
C PRO A 51 13.89 4.15 -5.48
N LEU A 52 15.13 4.56 -5.19
CA LEU A 52 16.27 3.65 -5.22
C LEU A 52 16.23 2.65 -4.04
N TYR A 53 15.73 3.09 -2.89
CA TYR A 53 15.59 2.29 -1.69
C TYR A 53 14.21 2.49 -1.06
N LEU A 54 13.63 1.40 -0.58
CA LEU A 54 12.35 1.35 0.11
C LEU A 54 12.51 0.50 1.37
N ALA A 55 11.98 0.96 2.49
CA ALA A 55 11.91 0.20 3.75
C ALA A 55 10.56 0.39 4.45
#